data_AF-A0A2V8MWW0-F1
#
_entry.id   AF-A0A2V8MWW0-F1
#
_cell.length_a   1.000
_cell.length_b   1.000
_cell.length_c   1.000
_cell.angle_alpha   90.00
_cell.angle_beta   90.00
_cell.angle_gamma   90.00
#
_symmetry.space_group_name_H-M   'P 1'
#
loop_
_entity.id
_entity.type
_entity.pdbx_description
1 polymer ?
#
loop_
_entity_poly.entity_id
_entity_poly.type
_entity_poly.pdbx_seq_one_letter_code
_entity_poly.pdbx_strand_id
1 'polypeptide(L)'
;MREVLMSKHSIRRFAFVGLAVLLVGVMFLGDSAAQRRRRRHRSTAPRITNPAIYQPANENANANSGEATAENTNATSTNEDPEAMKKSIRTLSSQVDRLSEKLGQMEESQRSLVDLERLSRAEQRSAQLRSELHDTLSKESDLQARAEDLDYALKPENIERATAIYGSTHPEEMREQRRRQLQSERERVQKQLDQLAANRARLEQAIAASDVEAERLRKRLDAADAAAVQNAKTNNGSSSQAAPRPSPSPYPTP
;
A
#
# COMPACT_ATOMS: atom_id res chain seq x y z
N MET A 1 -41.02 -25.32 -52.45
CA MET A 1 -41.23 -24.24 -51.45
C MET A 1 -41.67 -24.90 -50.16
N ARG A 2 -40.84 -24.91 -49.11
CA ARG A 2 -41.22 -25.41 -47.78
C ARG A 2 -41.11 -24.26 -46.79
N GLU A 3 -42.25 -23.78 -46.32
CA GLU A 3 -42.33 -22.79 -45.25
C GLU A 3 -41.92 -23.45 -43.93
N VAL A 4 -40.90 -22.87 -43.28
CA VAL A 4 -40.48 -23.27 -41.94
C VAL A 4 -41.32 -22.46 -40.95
N LEU A 5 -42.37 -23.07 -40.41
CA LEU A 5 -43.07 -22.56 -39.23
C LEU A 5 -42.14 -22.69 -38.02
N MET A 6 -41.41 -21.62 -37.71
CA MET A 6 -40.64 -21.50 -36.46
C MET A 6 -41.59 -21.26 -35.29
N SER A 7 -41.57 -22.18 -34.31
CA SER A 7 -42.33 -22.06 -33.07
C SER A 7 -41.99 -20.76 -32.32
N LYS A 8 -43.02 -20.07 -31.83
CA LYS A 8 -42.93 -18.73 -31.18
C LYS A 8 -41.99 -18.70 -29.97
N HIS A 9 -41.70 -19.85 -29.36
CA HIS A 9 -40.74 -19.98 -28.26
C HIS A 9 -39.29 -20.02 -28.73
N SER A 10 -39.05 -20.59 -29.91
CA SER A 10 -37.75 -20.60 -30.58
C SER A 10 -37.35 -19.19 -30.99
N ILE A 11 -38.30 -18.40 -31.50
CA ILE A 11 -38.08 -17.02 -31.94
C ILE A 11 -37.61 -16.14 -30.78
N ARG A 12 -38.19 -16.29 -29.57
CA ARG A 12 -37.76 -15.54 -28.39
C ARG A 12 -36.35 -15.92 -27.97
N ARG A 13 -35.99 -17.21 -27.98
CA ARG A 13 -34.64 -17.67 -27.63
C ARG A 13 -33.59 -17.20 -28.63
N PHE A 14 -33.89 -17.24 -29.93
CA PHE A 14 -32.99 -16.71 -30.95
C PHE A 14 -32.86 -15.19 -30.87
N ALA A 15 -33.93 -14.46 -30.54
CA ALA A 15 -33.85 -13.02 -30.30
C ALA A 15 -32.98 -12.67 -29.09
N PHE A 16 -33.07 -13.42 -27.99
CA PHE A 16 -32.21 -13.23 -26.82
C PHE A 16 -30.74 -13.54 -27.09
N VAL A 17 -30.45 -14.62 -27.83
CA VAL A 17 -29.07 -14.97 -28.22
C VAL A 17 -28.51 -13.94 -29.20
N GLY A 18 -29.31 -13.48 -30.17
CA GLY A 18 -28.92 -12.41 -31.09
C GLY A 18 -28.63 -11.09 -30.38
N LEU A 19 -29.45 -10.71 -29.39
CA LEU A 19 -29.26 -9.50 -28.58
C LEU A 19 -28.04 -9.61 -27.66
N ALA A 20 -27.76 -10.78 -27.09
CA ALA A 20 -26.57 -11.03 -26.30
C ALA A 20 -25.29 -10.94 -27.15
N VAL A 21 -25.30 -11.51 -28.36
CA VAL A 21 -24.18 -11.40 -29.32
C VAL A 21 -23.97 -9.95 -29.78
N LEU A 22 -25.06 -9.20 -29.98
CA LEU A 22 -24.98 -7.79 -30.38
C LEU A 22 -24.46 -6.91 -29.24
N LEU A 23 -24.84 -7.16 -27.98
CA LEU A 23 -24.31 -6.46 -26.80
C LEU A 23 -22.82 -6.72 -26.59
N VAL A 24 -22.37 -7.97 -26.78
CA VAL A 24 -20.94 -8.31 -26.70
C VAL A 24 -20.16 -7.66 -27.85
N GLY A 25 -20.71 -7.65 -29.08
CA GLY A 25 -20.10 -6.98 -30.23
C GLY A 25 -19.94 -5.46 -30.06
N VAL A 26 -20.93 -4.78 -29.46
CA VAL A 26 -20.86 -3.34 -29.19
C VAL A 26 -19.86 -3.01 -28.06
N MET A 27 -19.71 -3.90 -27.07
CA MET A 27 -18.69 -3.74 -26.02
C MET A 27 -17.25 -3.88 -26.53
N PHE A 28 -16.99 -4.67 -27.57
CA PHE A 28 -15.65 -4.81 -28.15
C PHE A 28 -15.31 -3.77 -29.22
N LEU A 29 -16.28 -3.13 -29.88
CA LEU A 29 -16.04 -2.03 -30.83
C LEU A 29 -15.97 -0.63 -30.19
N GLY A 30 -16.52 -0.46 -28.99
CA GLY A 30 -16.51 0.83 -28.26
C GLY A 30 -15.15 1.26 -27.70
N ASP A 31 -14.19 0.33 -27.53
CA ASP A 31 -12.91 0.62 -26.88
C ASP A 31 -11.75 0.86 -27.86
N SER A 32 -12.01 0.80 -29.17
CA SER A 32 -10.98 0.98 -30.22
C SER A 32 -10.68 2.45 -30.57
N ALA A 33 -11.38 3.42 -29.98
CA ALA A 33 -11.19 4.85 -30.29
C ALA A 33 -10.28 5.60 -29.30
N ALA A 34 -9.84 5.00 -28.19
CA ALA A 34 -9.10 5.72 -27.15
C ALA A 34 -7.57 5.74 -27.31
N GLN A 35 -6.98 5.01 -28.25
CA GLN A 35 -5.53 4.77 -28.28
C GLN A 35 -4.69 5.64 -29.24
N ARG A 36 -5.25 6.71 -29.83
CA ARG A 36 -4.53 7.51 -30.84
C ARG A 36 -4.53 9.01 -30.59
N ARG A 37 -4.21 9.46 -29.37
CA ARG A 37 -3.74 10.84 -29.13
C ARG A 37 -3.05 10.96 -27.76
N ARG A 38 -1.81 10.50 -27.66
CA ARG A 38 -0.86 10.87 -26.57
C ARG A 38 0.57 10.50 -26.95
N ARG A 39 1.07 11.09 -28.03
CA ARG A 39 2.51 11.21 -28.29
C ARG A 39 2.81 12.66 -28.62
N ARG A 40 3.19 13.40 -27.57
CA ARG A 40 4.05 14.60 -27.52
C ARG A 40 3.79 15.31 -26.20
N HIS A 41 4.51 14.91 -25.16
CA HIS A 41 4.88 15.85 -24.11
C HIS A 41 6.32 15.62 -23.73
N ARG A 42 7.14 16.59 -24.13
CA ARG A 42 8.52 16.79 -23.76
C ARG A 42 8.52 17.09 -22.25
N SER A 43 9.14 16.23 -21.46
CA SER A 43 9.28 16.38 -20.02
C SER A 43 10.27 17.50 -19.69
N THR A 44 9.77 18.68 -19.38
CA THR A 44 10.51 19.67 -18.56
C THR A 44 10.30 19.32 -17.10
N ALA A 45 11.41 19.27 -16.36
CA ALA A 45 11.48 18.91 -14.94
C ALA A 45 10.47 19.66 -14.06
N PRO A 46 9.94 19.04 -12.99
CA PRO A 46 9.07 19.73 -12.05
C PRO A 46 9.86 20.76 -11.25
N ARG A 47 9.46 22.03 -11.33
CA ARG A 47 9.81 23.03 -10.32
C ARG A 47 9.03 22.70 -9.05
N ILE A 48 9.75 22.46 -7.96
CA ILE A 48 9.24 22.35 -6.60
C ILE A 48 8.65 23.72 -6.23
N THR A 49 7.32 23.87 -6.33
CA THR A 49 6.62 24.96 -5.66
C THR A 49 6.28 24.48 -4.26
N ASN A 50 6.99 25.03 -3.30
CA ASN A 50 6.75 24.82 -1.88
C ASN A 50 5.30 25.26 -1.57
N PRO A 51 4.40 24.38 -1.08
CA PRO A 51 3.07 24.82 -0.68
C PRO A 51 3.18 25.77 0.51
N ALA A 52 2.35 26.82 0.52
CA ALA A 52 2.27 27.75 1.63
C ALA A 52 1.99 26.98 2.93
N ILE A 53 2.94 27.06 3.86
CA ILE A 53 2.80 26.54 5.22
C ILE A 53 1.63 27.27 5.86
N TYR A 54 0.57 26.54 6.19
CA TYR A 54 -0.52 27.02 7.01
C TYR A 54 0.04 27.34 8.40
N GLN A 55 0.25 28.61 8.69
CA GLN A 55 0.49 29.09 10.06
C GLN A 55 -0.87 29.24 10.73
N PRO A 56 -1.18 28.51 11.81
CA PRO A 56 -2.35 28.85 12.61
C PRO A 56 -2.13 30.26 13.17
N ALA A 57 -3.11 31.13 12.96
CA ALA A 57 -3.11 32.48 13.52
C ALA A 57 -3.01 32.40 15.04
N ASN A 58 -2.04 33.12 15.60
CA ASN A 58 -1.87 33.24 17.03
C ASN A 58 -2.98 34.14 17.58
N GLU A 59 -4.15 33.59 17.87
CA GLU A 59 -5.16 34.24 18.71
C GLU A 59 -4.64 34.23 20.16
N ASN A 60 -3.79 35.21 20.47
CA ASN A 60 -3.58 35.67 21.83
C ASN A 60 -3.58 37.20 21.81
N ALA A 61 -4.70 37.75 21.35
CA ALA A 61 -5.09 39.11 21.65
C ALA A 61 -5.56 39.15 23.11
N ASN A 62 -4.63 39.37 24.03
CA ASN A 62 -4.94 39.76 25.40
C ASN A 62 -5.52 41.18 25.38
N ALA A 63 -6.82 41.29 25.10
CA ALA A 63 -7.59 42.51 25.30
C ALA A 63 -8.00 42.60 26.77
N ASN A 64 -7.13 43.19 27.61
CA ASN A 64 -7.54 43.64 28.93
C ASN A 64 -7.78 45.15 28.89
N SER A 65 -9.01 45.53 28.52
CA SER A 65 -9.55 46.86 28.75
C SER A 65 -9.99 46.95 30.21
N GLY A 66 -9.16 47.58 31.04
CA GLY A 66 -9.45 47.88 32.43
C GLY A 66 -8.84 49.22 32.79
N GLU A 67 -9.68 50.25 32.70
CA GLU A 67 -9.43 51.60 33.19
C GLU A 67 -9.20 51.57 34.71
N ALA A 68 -7.99 51.95 35.16
CA ALA A 68 -7.70 52.25 36.55
C ALA A 68 -6.52 53.24 36.63
N THR A 69 -6.88 54.47 36.97
CA THR A 69 -6.14 55.47 37.77
C THR A 69 -4.64 55.21 37.97
N ALA A 70 -3.80 55.94 37.21
CA ALA A 70 -2.37 55.98 37.42
C ALA A 70 -2.01 57.03 38.50
N GLU A 71 -2.15 56.65 39.77
CA GLU A 71 -1.24 57.08 40.82
C GLU A 71 -0.42 55.88 41.23
N ASN A 72 0.78 55.72 40.64
CA ASN A 72 1.88 55.15 41.40
C ASN A 72 3.21 55.67 40.85
N THR A 73 3.75 56.64 41.57
CA THR A 73 5.17 56.95 41.68
C THR A 73 6.01 55.68 41.73
N ASN A 74 6.83 55.41 40.70
CA ASN A 74 8.21 55.02 40.98
C ASN A 74 9.13 55.25 39.79
N ALA A 75 9.70 56.47 39.74
CA ALA A 75 11.04 56.64 39.22
C ALA A 75 12.00 56.03 40.24
N THR A 76 12.46 54.80 40.00
CA THR A 76 13.69 54.29 40.61
C THR A 76 14.51 53.64 39.52
N SER A 77 15.49 54.39 39.06
CA SER A 77 16.67 53.88 38.39
C SER A 77 17.41 52.91 39.33
N THR A 78 18.09 51.94 38.73
CA THR A 78 19.25 51.21 39.29
C THR A 78 18.99 50.28 40.47
N ASN A 79 18.56 49.05 40.17
CA ASN A 79 19.24 47.81 40.58
C ASN A 79 18.42 46.63 40.04
N GLU A 80 18.67 46.23 38.78
CA GLU A 80 18.34 44.87 38.39
C GLU A 80 19.17 43.94 39.27
N ASP A 81 18.53 43.37 40.29
CA ASP A 81 19.16 42.46 41.21
C ASP A 81 19.77 41.31 40.36
N PRO A 82 21.10 41.15 40.30
CA PRO A 82 21.74 40.17 39.42
C PRO A 82 21.24 38.75 39.71
N GLU A 83 20.71 38.51 40.92
CA GLU A 83 20.05 37.26 41.30
C GLU A 83 18.68 37.06 40.64
N ALA A 84 17.89 38.10 40.39
CA ALA A 84 16.62 38.01 39.67
C ALA A 84 16.82 37.63 38.20
N MET A 85 17.85 38.20 37.55
CA MET A 85 18.22 37.84 36.18
C MET A 85 18.79 36.41 36.09
N LYS A 86 19.61 35.98 37.07
CA LYS A 86 20.07 34.58 37.13
C LYS A 86 18.90 33.60 37.32
N LYS A 87 17.89 33.96 38.10
CA LYS A 87 16.67 33.15 38.29
C LYS A 87 15.86 33.03 36.99
N SER A 88 15.64 34.14 36.27
CA SER A 88 14.93 34.09 34.98
C SER A 88 15.69 33.28 33.93
N ILE A 89 17.03 33.42 33.85
CA ILE A 89 17.89 32.61 32.97
C ILE A 89 17.76 31.12 33.30
N ARG A 90 17.77 30.72 34.59
CA ARG A 90 17.57 29.31 34.98
C ARG A 90 16.18 28.80 34.60
N THR A 91 15.14 29.60 34.80
CA THR A 91 13.77 29.21 34.44
C THR A 91 13.62 29.04 32.94
N LEU A 92 14.12 29.99 32.13
CA LEU A 92 14.12 29.91 30.67
C LEU A 92 14.95 28.73 30.18
N SER A 93 16.12 28.46 30.77
CA SER A 93 16.93 27.28 30.44
C SER A 93 16.13 26.00 30.66
N SER A 94 15.49 25.85 31.83
CA SER A 94 14.68 24.66 32.12
C SER A 94 13.46 24.52 31.21
N GLN A 95 12.90 25.64 30.73
CA GLN A 95 11.80 25.62 29.76
C GLN A 95 12.28 25.21 28.38
N VAL A 96 13.45 25.67 27.94
CA VAL A 96 14.07 25.26 26.67
C VAL A 96 14.41 23.78 26.71
N ASP A 97 14.95 23.26 27.82
CA ASP A 97 15.25 21.83 27.98
C ASP A 97 13.97 20.98 27.85
N ARG A 98 12.89 21.37 28.54
CA ARG A 98 11.59 20.68 28.46
C ARG A 98 10.94 20.76 27.08
N LEU A 99 11.06 21.91 26.41
CA LEU A 99 10.54 22.08 25.05
C LEU A 99 11.33 21.24 24.05
N SER A 100 12.65 21.16 24.21
CA SER A 100 13.52 20.31 23.40
C SER A 100 13.18 18.82 23.59
N GLU A 101 12.96 18.39 24.83
CA GLU A 101 12.54 17.02 25.14
C GLU A 101 11.14 16.71 24.56
N LYS A 102 10.19 17.63 24.70
CA LYS A 102 8.84 17.48 24.13
C LYS A 102 8.85 17.48 22.60
N LEU A 103 9.70 18.29 21.96
CA LEU A 103 9.89 18.26 20.51
C LEU A 103 10.47 16.92 20.07
N GLY A 104 11.49 16.40 20.77
CA GLY A 104 12.03 15.07 20.52
C GLY A 104 10.97 13.97 20.63
N GLN A 105 10.17 13.99 21.70
CA GLN A 105 9.07 13.03 21.91
C GLN A 105 7.98 13.16 20.82
N MET A 106 7.66 14.39 20.42
CA MET A 106 6.67 14.64 19.38
C MET A 106 7.16 14.16 18.00
N GLU A 107 8.42 14.41 17.66
CA GLU A 107 9.02 13.90 16.43
C GLU A 107 9.07 12.36 16.41
N GLU A 108 9.43 11.73 17.53
CA GLU A 108 9.48 10.27 17.64
C GLU A 108 8.09 9.64 17.49
N SER A 109 7.06 10.21 18.14
CA SER A 109 5.67 9.76 17.97
C SER A 109 5.15 9.97 16.54
N GLN A 110 5.52 11.06 15.86
CA GLN A 110 5.17 11.25 14.45
C GLN A 110 5.84 10.21 13.56
N ARG A 111 7.12 9.90 13.82
CA ARG A 111 7.87 8.88 13.08
C ARG A 111 7.27 7.49 13.28
N SER A 112 6.92 7.11 14.52
CA SER A 112 6.31 5.81 14.79
C SER A 112 4.94 5.66 14.14
N LEU A 113 4.11 6.71 14.15
CA LEU A 113 2.83 6.72 13.44
C LEU A 113 3.01 6.52 11.93
N VAL A 114 3.99 7.19 11.32
CA VAL A 114 4.30 7.04 9.89
C VAL A 114 4.83 5.64 9.59
N ASP A 115 5.70 5.09 10.44
CA ASP A 115 6.24 3.74 10.27
C ASP A 115 5.14 2.67 10.42
N LEU A 116 4.16 2.87 11.32
CA LEU A 116 2.96 2.02 11.44
C LEU A 116 2.07 2.11 10.19
N GLU A 117 1.82 3.30 9.65
CA GLU A 117 1.05 3.47 8.41
C GLU A 117 1.75 2.77 7.23
N ARG A 118 3.07 2.96 7.11
CA ARG A 118 3.89 2.30 6.09
C ARG A 118 3.87 0.79 6.24
N LEU A 119 3.95 0.28 7.47
CA LEU A 119 3.89 -1.15 7.75
C LEU A 119 2.55 -1.72 7.32
N SER A 120 1.44 -1.11 7.75
CA SER A 120 0.08 -1.51 7.37
C SER A 120 -0.09 -1.53 5.84
N ARG A 121 0.42 -0.51 5.15
CA ARG A 121 0.37 -0.44 3.69
C ARG A 121 1.21 -1.51 3.01
N ALA A 122 2.42 -1.79 3.51
CA ALA A 122 3.28 -2.85 3.01
C ALA A 122 2.62 -4.23 3.19
N GLU A 123 2.02 -4.47 4.36
CA GLU A 123 1.29 -5.70 4.66
C GLU A 123 0.05 -5.87 3.76
N GLN A 124 -0.77 -4.83 3.61
CA GLN A 124 -1.93 -4.85 2.72
C GLN A 124 -1.52 -5.14 1.27
N ARG A 125 -0.43 -4.52 0.80
CA ARG A 125 0.11 -4.77 -0.53
C ARG A 125 0.58 -6.23 -0.68
N SER A 126 1.27 -6.77 0.32
CA SER A 126 1.72 -8.17 0.30
C SER A 126 0.53 -9.15 0.26
N ALA A 127 -0.55 -8.85 0.99
CA ALA A 127 -1.77 -9.66 0.98
C ALA A 127 -2.46 -9.63 -0.41
N GLN A 128 -2.55 -8.45 -1.02
CA GLN A 128 -3.09 -8.30 -2.37
C GLN A 128 -2.27 -9.09 -3.39
N LEU A 129 -0.94 -8.96 -3.36
CA LEU A 129 -0.05 -9.68 -4.29
C LEU A 129 -0.16 -11.20 -4.13
N ARG A 130 -0.34 -11.70 -2.90
CA ARG A 130 -0.58 -13.14 -2.65
C ARG A 130 -1.92 -13.61 -3.20
N SER A 131 -2.96 -12.78 -3.11
CA SER A 131 -4.26 -13.08 -3.75
C SER A 131 -4.12 -13.17 -5.28
N GLU A 132 -3.43 -12.20 -5.89
CA GLU A 132 -3.17 -12.21 -7.33
C GLU A 132 -2.34 -13.43 -7.74
N LEU A 133 -1.36 -13.82 -6.93
CA LEU A 133 -0.57 -15.03 -7.15
C LEU A 133 -1.44 -16.28 -7.14
N HIS A 134 -2.33 -16.42 -6.17
CA HIS A 134 -3.27 -17.54 -6.10
C HIS A 134 -4.18 -17.63 -7.34
N ASP A 135 -4.68 -16.48 -7.81
CA ASP A 135 -5.51 -16.44 -9.02
C ASP A 135 -4.71 -16.82 -10.27
N THR A 136 -3.42 -16.44 -10.34
CA THR A 136 -2.55 -16.87 -11.45
C THR A 136 -2.28 -18.37 -11.41
N LEU A 137 -2.00 -18.94 -10.24
CA LEU A 137 -1.78 -20.38 -10.08
C LEU A 137 -3.03 -21.20 -10.44
N SER A 138 -4.21 -20.71 -10.06
CA SER A 138 -5.48 -21.35 -10.45
C SER A 138 -5.64 -21.40 -11.98
N LYS A 139 -5.36 -20.27 -12.66
CA LYS A 139 -5.39 -20.20 -14.12
C LYS A 139 -4.32 -21.06 -14.79
N GLU A 140 -3.13 -21.14 -14.21
CA GLU A 140 -2.06 -22.04 -14.68
C GLU A 140 -2.51 -23.50 -14.61
N SER A 141 -3.10 -23.92 -13.49
CA SER A 141 -3.64 -25.28 -13.32
C SER A 141 -4.70 -25.60 -14.38
N ASP A 142 -5.65 -24.70 -14.62
CA ASP A 142 -6.71 -24.90 -15.61
C ASP A 142 -6.15 -25.03 -17.04
N LEU A 143 -5.17 -24.19 -17.39
CA LEU A 143 -4.53 -24.24 -18.71
C LEU A 143 -3.61 -25.46 -18.86
N GLN A 144 -2.98 -25.90 -17.78
CA GLN A 144 -2.16 -27.11 -17.76
C GLN A 144 -3.02 -28.35 -18.00
N ALA A 145 -4.16 -28.47 -17.31
CA ALA A 145 -5.12 -29.54 -17.58
C ALA A 145 -5.59 -29.52 -19.05
N ARG A 146 -5.86 -28.34 -19.61
CA ARG A 146 -6.22 -28.21 -21.02
C ARG A 146 -5.07 -28.58 -21.96
N ALA A 147 -3.82 -28.31 -21.61
CA ALA A 147 -2.67 -28.73 -22.39
C ALA A 147 -2.56 -30.27 -22.42
N GLU A 148 -2.78 -30.93 -21.29
CA GLU A 148 -2.80 -32.39 -21.19
C GLU A 148 -3.94 -33.01 -22.02
N ASP A 149 -5.13 -32.41 -21.98
CA ASP A 149 -6.26 -32.83 -22.83
C ASP A 149 -5.94 -32.70 -24.32
N LEU A 150 -5.27 -31.60 -24.71
CA LEU A 150 -4.85 -31.38 -26.09
C LEU A 150 -3.78 -32.39 -26.51
N ASP A 151 -2.78 -32.66 -25.66
CA ASP A 151 -1.73 -33.65 -25.94
C ASP A 151 -2.30 -35.06 -26.05
N TYR A 152 -3.30 -35.40 -25.21
CA TYR A 152 -4.06 -36.63 -25.38
C TYR A 152 -4.79 -36.64 -26.72
N ALA A 153 -5.54 -35.58 -27.06
CA ALA A 153 -6.28 -35.49 -28.32
C ALA A 153 -5.37 -35.51 -29.57
N LEU A 154 -4.12 -35.07 -29.46
CA LEU A 154 -3.14 -35.01 -30.54
C LEU A 154 -2.56 -36.39 -30.90
N LYS A 155 -2.75 -37.39 -30.05
CA LYS A 155 -2.32 -38.77 -30.31
C LYS A 155 -2.98 -39.32 -31.59
N PRO A 156 -2.24 -40.00 -32.48
CA PRO A 156 -2.77 -40.48 -33.76
C PRO A 156 -4.05 -41.29 -33.63
N GLU A 157 -4.12 -42.17 -32.63
CA GLU A 157 -5.25 -43.06 -32.38
C GLU A 157 -6.53 -42.27 -32.03
N ASN A 158 -6.36 -41.16 -31.31
CA ASN A 158 -7.46 -40.29 -30.91
C ASN A 158 -7.95 -39.42 -32.06
N ILE A 159 -7.04 -38.95 -32.93
CA ILE A 159 -7.39 -38.22 -34.15
C ILE A 159 -8.13 -39.13 -35.12
N GLU A 160 -7.66 -40.36 -35.31
CA GLU A 160 -8.32 -41.38 -36.13
C GLU A 160 -9.72 -41.67 -35.61
N ARG A 161 -9.87 -41.95 -34.31
CA ARG A 161 -11.20 -42.18 -33.71
C ARG A 161 -12.15 -41.00 -33.89
N ALA A 162 -11.66 -39.76 -33.73
CA ALA A 162 -12.49 -38.57 -33.86
C ALA A 162 -12.90 -38.28 -35.32
N THR A 163 -12.04 -38.61 -36.28
CA THR A 163 -12.29 -38.38 -37.72
C THR A 163 -13.05 -39.53 -38.38
N ALA A 164 -12.90 -40.77 -37.89
CA ALA A 164 -13.55 -41.96 -38.43
C ALA A 164 -15.09 -41.93 -38.34
N ILE A 165 -15.65 -41.11 -37.44
CA ILE A 165 -17.11 -40.91 -37.32
C ILE A 165 -17.65 -40.16 -38.54
N TYR A 166 -16.82 -39.35 -39.19
CA TYR A 166 -17.18 -38.64 -40.41
C TYR A 166 -16.85 -39.53 -41.61
N GLY A 167 -17.88 -40.09 -42.25
CA GLY A 167 -17.77 -40.85 -43.50
C GLY A 167 -17.38 -39.97 -44.69
N SER A 168 -16.18 -39.39 -44.64
CA SER A 168 -15.60 -38.55 -45.69
C SER A 168 -14.90 -39.41 -46.75
N THR A 169 -14.88 -38.92 -47.99
CA THR A 169 -14.12 -39.51 -49.10
C THR A 169 -12.61 -39.25 -48.98
N HIS A 170 -12.18 -38.32 -48.11
CA HIS A 170 -10.78 -37.94 -47.91
C HIS A 170 -10.41 -37.98 -46.40
N PRO A 171 -10.26 -39.17 -45.80
CA PRO A 171 -9.97 -39.31 -44.38
C PRO A 171 -8.58 -38.79 -43.99
N GLU A 172 -7.59 -38.86 -44.89
CA GLU A 172 -6.24 -38.33 -44.66
C GLU A 172 -6.24 -36.82 -44.44
N GLU A 173 -6.92 -36.08 -45.32
CA GLU A 173 -7.01 -34.61 -45.23
C GLU A 173 -7.71 -34.16 -43.95
N MET A 174 -8.78 -34.87 -43.55
CA MET A 174 -9.50 -34.60 -42.31
C MET A 174 -8.62 -34.82 -41.06
N ARG A 175 -7.79 -35.87 -41.07
CA ARG A 175 -6.83 -36.15 -39.99
C ARG A 175 -5.76 -35.07 -39.92
N GLU A 176 -5.21 -34.68 -41.05
CA GLU A 176 -4.21 -33.62 -41.09
C GLU A 176 -4.79 -32.27 -40.65
N GLN A 177 -6.00 -31.91 -41.11
CA GLN A 177 -6.69 -30.70 -40.67
C GLN A 177 -6.93 -30.71 -39.17
N ARG A 178 -7.42 -31.83 -38.61
CA ARG A 178 -7.65 -31.97 -37.17
C ARG A 178 -6.34 -31.85 -36.38
N ARG A 179 -5.26 -32.47 -36.86
CA ARG A 179 -3.93 -32.38 -36.26
C ARG A 179 -3.43 -30.93 -36.24
N ARG A 180 -3.52 -30.22 -37.37
CA ARG A 180 -3.11 -28.81 -37.47
C ARG A 180 -3.92 -27.92 -36.53
N GLN A 181 -5.23 -28.16 -36.41
CA GLN A 181 -6.08 -27.44 -35.45
C GLN A 181 -5.60 -27.65 -34.01
N LEU A 182 -5.47 -28.90 -33.57
CA LEU A 182 -5.02 -29.23 -32.21
C LEU A 182 -3.60 -28.71 -31.92
N GLN A 183 -2.69 -28.76 -32.89
CA GLN A 183 -1.34 -28.20 -32.77
C GLN A 183 -1.37 -26.68 -32.55
N SER A 184 -2.16 -25.94 -33.35
CA SER A 184 -2.28 -24.49 -33.20
C SER A 184 -2.94 -24.08 -31.87
N GLU A 185 -3.91 -24.86 -31.38
CA GLU A 185 -4.49 -24.68 -30.05
C GLU A 185 -3.47 -24.94 -28.95
N ARG A 186 -2.70 -26.04 -29.04
CA ARG A 186 -1.63 -26.36 -28.09
C ARG A 186 -0.59 -25.25 -28.03
N GLU A 187 -0.13 -24.75 -29.17
CA GLU A 187 0.80 -23.63 -29.24
C GLU A 187 0.25 -22.35 -28.59
N ARG A 188 -1.05 -22.08 -28.76
CA ARG A 188 -1.70 -20.93 -28.11
C ARG A 188 -1.76 -21.11 -26.60
N VAL A 189 -2.15 -22.29 -26.11
CA VAL A 189 -2.20 -22.61 -24.67
C VAL A 189 -0.81 -22.54 -24.06
N GLN A 190 0.21 -23.07 -24.74
CA GLN A 190 1.59 -23.00 -24.28
C GLN A 190 2.06 -21.55 -24.13
N LYS A 191 1.79 -20.68 -25.12
CA LYS A 191 2.12 -19.25 -25.01
C LYS A 191 1.42 -18.57 -23.84
N GLN A 192 0.19 -18.97 -23.50
CA GLN A 192 -0.51 -18.44 -22.34
C GLN A 192 0.12 -18.92 -21.03
N LEU A 193 0.52 -20.20 -20.95
CA LEU A 193 1.27 -20.74 -19.81
C LEU A 193 2.61 -20.01 -19.61
N ASP A 194 3.36 -19.78 -20.69
CA ASP A 194 4.64 -19.06 -20.61
C ASP A 194 4.46 -17.61 -20.09
N GLN A 195 3.38 -16.94 -20.53
CA GLN A 195 3.03 -15.60 -20.05
C GLN A 195 2.63 -15.60 -18.57
N LEU A 196 1.86 -16.59 -18.13
CA LEU A 196 1.48 -16.75 -16.73
C LEU A 196 2.69 -17.06 -15.85
N ALA A 197 3.59 -17.95 -16.28
CA ALA A 197 4.82 -18.26 -15.57
C ALA A 197 5.71 -17.02 -15.39
N ALA A 198 5.83 -16.18 -16.43
CA ALA A 198 6.54 -14.91 -16.33
C ALA A 198 5.85 -13.92 -15.39
N ASN A 199 4.51 -13.91 -15.34
CA ASN A 199 3.74 -13.09 -14.41
C ASN A 199 3.90 -13.56 -12.96
N ARG A 200 3.80 -14.88 -12.74
CA ARG A 200 4.04 -15.54 -11.46
C ARG A 200 5.40 -15.18 -10.89
N ALA A 201 6.47 -15.31 -11.68
CA ALA A 201 7.82 -14.94 -11.25
C ALA A 201 7.92 -13.46 -10.83
N ARG A 202 7.24 -12.55 -11.53
CA ARG A 202 7.18 -11.12 -11.17
C ARG A 202 6.42 -10.88 -9.88
N LEU A 203 5.29 -11.58 -9.67
CA LEU A 203 4.50 -11.51 -8.45
C LEU A 203 5.28 -12.04 -7.25
N GLU A 204 5.94 -13.20 -7.39
CA GLU A 204 6.80 -13.77 -6.35
C GLU A 204 7.94 -12.81 -5.95
N GLN A 205 8.59 -12.17 -6.94
CA GLN A 205 9.61 -11.16 -6.67
C GLN A 205 9.03 -9.92 -5.97
N ALA A 206 7.84 -9.46 -6.37
CA ALA A 206 7.18 -8.32 -5.76
C ALA A 206 6.75 -8.62 -4.30
N ILE A 207 6.27 -9.82 -4.03
CA ILE A 207 5.93 -10.30 -2.67
C ILE A 207 7.20 -10.28 -1.82
N ALA A 208 8.28 -10.91 -2.29
CA ALA A 208 9.55 -10.93 -1.57
C ALA A 208 10.08 -9.52 -1.26
N ALA A 209 9.96 -8.58 -2.21
CA ALA A 209 10.34 -7.19 -1.98
C ALA A 209 9.46 -6.51 -0.91
N SER A 210 8.13 -6.70 -0.96
CA SER A 210 7.21 -6.14 0.04
C SER A 210 7.39 -6.74 1.44
N ASP A 211 7.70 -8.03 1.53
CA ASP A 211 7.94 -8.72 2.80
C ASP A 211 9.22 -8.22 3.46
N VAL A 212 10.28 -8.00 2.67
CA VAL A 212 11.53 -7.38 3.15
C VAL A 212 11.30 -5.96 3.65
N GLU A 213 10.41 -5.18 3.00
CA GLU A 213 10.05 -3.85 3.46
C GLU A 213 9.28 -3.89 4.79
N ALA A 214 8.27 -4.75 4.90
CA ALA A 214 7.51 -4.95 6.14
C ALA A 214 8.42 -5.38 7.30
N GLU A 215 9.33 -6.32 7.06
CA GLU A 215 10.28 -6.79 8.07
C GLU A 215 11.24 -5.68 8.55
N ARG A 216 11.68 -4.80 7.63
CA ARG A 216 12.50 -3.63 8.00
C ARG A 216 11.73 -2.63 8.84
N LEU A 217 10.45 -2.41 8.55
CA LEU A 217 9.59 -1.50 9.31
C LEU A 217 9.28 -2.05 10.70
N ARG A 218 8.98 -3.36 10.82
CA ARG A 218 8.81 -4.04 12.11
C ARG A 218 10.05 -3.88 13.00
N LYS A 219 11.25 -4.17 12.48
CA LYS A 219 12.49 -3.99 13.23
C LYS A 219 12.73 -2.56 13.71
N ARG A 220 12.30 -1.55 12.93
CA ARG A 220 12.42 -0.14 13.33
C ARG A 220 11.44 0.19 14.45
N LEU A 221 10.20 -0.28 14.36
CA LEU A 221 9.19 -0.10 15.40
C LEU A 221 9.62 -0.79 16.70
N ASP A 222 10.08 -2.04 16.63
CA ASP A 222 10.59 -2.78 17.80
C ASP A 222 11.78 -2.06 18.46
N ALA A 223 12.68 -1.48 17.66
CA ALA A 223 13.82 -0.70 18.17
C ALA A 223 13.37 0.62 18.82
N ALA A 224 12.39 1.31 18.24
CA ALA A 224 11.81 2.53 18.81
C ALA A 224 11.08 2.23 20.14
N ASP A 225 10.28 1.16 20.18
CA ASP A 225 9.60 0.71 21.40
C ASP A 225 10.60 0.32 22.49
N ALA A 226 11.68 -0.39 22.14
CA ALA A 226 12.74 -0.74 23.07
C ALA A 226 13.48 0.51 23.62
N ALA A 227 13.73 1.51 22.77
CA ALA A 227 14.34 2.78 23.18
C ALA A 227 13.42 3.57 24.12
N ALA A 228 12.12 3.63 23.82
CA ALA A 228 11.12 4.29 24.67
C ALA A 228 11.05 3.64 26.07
N VAL A 229 11.09 2.30 26.15
CA VAL A 229 11.12 1.58 27.42
C VAL A 229 12.41 1.85 28.21
N GLN A 230 13.56 1.93 27.55
CA GLN A 230 14.83 2.28 28.20
C GLN A 230 14.82 3.71 28.76
N ASN A 231 14.34 4.68 27.98
CA ASN A 231 14.21 6.08 28.39
C ASN A 231 13.24 6.25 29.57
N ALA A 232 12.12 5.51 29.58
CA ALA A 232 11.20 5.49 30.71
C ALA A 232 11.84 4.91 31.99
N LYS A 233 12.69 3.89 31.84
CA LYS A 233 13.40 3.27 32.97
C LYS A 233 14.49 4.18 33.55
N THR A 234 15.22 4.92 32.71
CA THR A 234 16.23 5.89 33.17
C THR A 234 15.58 7.08 33.88
N ASN A 235 14.47 7.62 33.36
CA ASN A 235 13.78 8.76 33.99
C ASN A 235 13.17 8.42 35.37
N ASN A 236 12.72 7.19 35.59
CA ASN A 236 12.27 6.75 36.91
C ASN A 236 13.41 6.45 37.90
N GLY A 237 14.65 6.25 37.42
CA GLY A 237 15.83 6.04 38.27
C GLY A 237 16.39 7.34 38.87
N SER A 238 16.26 8.46 38.16
CA SER A 238 16.83 9.76 38.57
C SER A 238 16.04 10.50 39.66
N SER A 239 14.84 10.04 40.01
CA SER A 239 14.03 10.59 41.11
C SER A 239 14.29 9.95 42.47
N SER A 240 15.17 8.95 42.54
CA SER A 240 15.48 8.18 43.76
C SER A 240 16.90 8.44 44.29
N GLN A 241 17.34 9.70 44.37
CA GLN A 241 18.58 10.00 45.11
C GLN A 241 18.58 11.39 45.75
N ALA A 242 17.94 11.50 46.92
CA ALA A 242 18.37 12.37 48.02
C ALA A 242 17.64 11.94 49.32
N ALA A 243 18.01 10.78 49.87
CA ALA A 243 17.73 10.53 51.29
C ALA A 243 18.57 11.52 52.12
N PRO A 244 17.99 12.33 53.02
CA PRO A 244 18.75 13.22 53.88
C PRO A 244 19.65 12.39 54.80
N ARG A 245 20.94 12.73 54.86
CA ARG A 245 21.87 12.14 55.83
C ARG A 245 21.35 12.45 57.24
N PRO A 246 21.20 11.46 58.14
CA PRO A 246 20.85 11.74 59.53
C PRO A 246 22.00 12.51 60.19
N SER A 247 21.68 13.66 60.77
CA SER A 247 22.58 14.45 61.61
C SER A 247 22.92 13.67 62.89
N PRO A 248 24.19 13.65 63.34
CA PRO A 248 24.53 13.07 64.64
C PRO A 248 24.00 13.97 65.77
N SER A 249 23.24 13.35 66.67
CA SER A 249 22.64 13.97 67.87
C SER A 249 23.72 14.40 68.88
N PRO A 250 23.62 15.58 69.51
CA PRO A 250 24.45 15.94 70.65
C PRO A 250 23.92 15.27 71.94
N TYR A 251 24.80 14.56 72.64
CA TYR A 251 24.52 14.00 73.96
C TYR A 251 24.34 15.11 75.00
N PRO A 252 23.41 14.97 75.96
CA PRO A 252 23.35 15.81 77.15
C PRO A 252 24.28 15.24 78.23
N THR A 253 24.97 16.10 78.96
CA THR A 253 25.58 15.77 80.26
C THR A 253 25.15 16.79 81.31
N PRO A 254 25.05 16.37 82.59
CA PRO A 254 24.26 17.00 83.66
C PRO A 254 24.85 18.30 84.21
#